data_AF-A0A2E5PTS1-F1
#
_entry.id   AF-A0A2E5PTS1-F1
#
_cell.length_a   1.000
_cell.length_b   1.000
_cell.length_c   1.000
_cell.angle_alpha   90.00
_cell.angle_beta   90.00
_cell.angle_gamma   90.00
#
_symmetry.space_group_name_H-M   'P 1'
#
loop_
_entity.id
_entity.type
_entity.pdbx_description
1 polymer ?
#
loop_
_entity_poly.entity_id
_entity_poly.type
_entity_poly.pdbx_seq_one_letter_code
_entity_poly.pdbx_strand_id
1 'polypeptide(L)'
;MNPVPEGFPLWVIALDYASGVVMWTLIGRTAMGFFLPEDSSFFFMRFFVLSTNPLLRFFAPLTPGFLLPALIPLYVAWFFYMLRFYLMPWVLGYTVMGMLSFPLESEIAGLIYRALSPE
;
A
#
# COMPACT_ATOMS: atom_id res chain seq x y z
N MET A 1 25.48 -11.17 19.59
CA MET A 1 24.24 -10.41 19.34
C MET A 1 24.50 -9.62 18.07
N ASN A 2 23.90 -10.01 16.95
CA ASN A 2 24.06 -9.24 15.71
C ASN A 2 23.48 -7.84 15.95
N PRO A 3 24.15 -6.76 15.52
CA PRO A 3 23.58 -5.43 15.66
C PRO A 3 22.22 -5.43 14.97
N VAL A 4 21.21 -4.92 15.66
CA VAL A 4 19.90 -4.61 15.09
C VAL A 4 20.17 -3.79 13.82
N PRO A 5 19.64 -4.16 12.65
CA PRO A 5 19.84 -3.37 11.45
C PRO A 5 19.46 -1.93 11.75
N GLU A 6 20.38 -0.99 11.48
CA GLU A 6 20.06 0.44 11.49
C GLU A 6 18.74 0.62 10.73
N GLY A 7 17.78 1.34 11.34
CA GLY A 7 16.42 1.43 10.83
C GLY A 7 16.37 1.67 9.32
N PHE A 8 15.35 1.12 8.65
CA PHE A 8 15.24 1.18 7.19
C PHE A 8 15.50 2.59 6.67
N PRO A 9 16.23 2.74 5.55
CA PRO A 9 16.47 4.04 4.96
C PRO A 9 15.15 4.79 4.74
N LEU A 10 15.13 6.09 5.05
CA LEU A 10 13.90 6.90 5.05
C LEU A 10 13.16 6.86 3.70
N TRP A 11 13.91 6.71 2.60
CA TRP A 11 13.35 6.58 1.25
C TRP A 11 12.57 5.27 1.03
N VAL A 12 12.97 4.17 1.69
CA VAL A 12 12.26 2.87 1.62
C VAL A 12 10.91 3.01 2.30
N ILE A 13 10.89 3.60 3.49
CA ILE A 13 9.68 3.87 4.26
C ILE A 13 8.75 4.77 3.44
N ALA A 14 9.28 5.88 2.90
CA ALA A 14 8.50 6.79 2.07
C ALA A 14 7.88 6.08 0.85
N LEU A 15 8.64 5.20 0.18
CA LEU A 15 8.16 4.44 -0.97
C LEU A 15 7.09 3.41 -0.58
N ASP A 16 7.26 2.74 0.56
CA ASP A 16 6.25 1.82 1.10
C ASP A 16 4.94 2.53 1.44
N TYR A 17 5.00 3.66 2.13
CA TYR A 17 3.80 4.45 2.43
C TYR A 17 3.15 5.02 1.17
N ALA A 18 3.94 5.54 0.22
CA ALA A 18 3.40 6.07 -1.03
C ALA A 18 2.70 4.97 -1.85
N SER A 19 3.35 3.81 -2.01
CA SER A 19 2.75 2.66 -2.69
C SER A 19 1.52 2.12 -1.94
N GLY A 20 1.53 2.17 -0.61
CA GLY A 20 0.38 1.81 0.23
C GLY A 20 -0.81 2.73 0.03
N VAL A 21 -0.59 4.04 0.01
CA VAL A 21 -1.64 5.05 -0.25
C VAL A 21 -2.25 4.85 -1.64
N VAL A 22 -1.40 4.62 -2.65
CA VAL A 22 -1.87 4.34 -4.02
C VAL A 22 -2.72 3.07 -4.07
N MET A 23 -2.24 1.98 -3.46
CA MET A 23 -2.96 0.71 -3.37
C MET A 23 -4.33 0.88 -2.70
N TRP A 24 -4.38 1.50 -1.53
CA TRP A 24 -5.64 1.72 -0.81
C TRP A 24 -6.60 2.63 -1.56
N THR A 25 -6.11 3.62 -2.28
CA THR A 25 -6.93 4.49 -3.13
C THR A 25 -7.57 3.70 -4.29
N LEU A 26 -6.84 2.78 -4.90
CA LEU A 26 -7.34 1.89 -5.96
C LEU A 26 -8.36 0.87 -5.44
N ILE A 27 -8.13 0.32 -4.24
CA ILE A 27 -9.11 -0.53 -3.56
C ILE A 27 -10.39 0.28 -3.27
N GLY A 28 -10.24 1.50 -2.77
CA GLY A 28 -11.36 2.43 -2.55
C GLY A 28 -12.12 2.73 -3.85
N ARG A 29 -11.42 2.96 -4.97
CA ARG A 29 -12.03 3.16 -6.30
C ARG A 29 -12.86 1.95 -6.74
N THR A 30 -12.37 0.75 -6.49
CA THR A 30 -13.08 -0.51 -6.79
C THR A 30 -14.33 -0.63 -5.93
N ALA A 31 -14.20 -0.44 -4.61
CA ALA A 31 -15.31 -0.49 -3.67
C ALA A 31 -16.41 0.53 -4.05
N MET A 32 -16.02 1.77 -4.34
CA MET A 32 -16.94 2.82 -4.80
C MET A 32 -17.65 2.44 -6.11
N GLY A 33 -16.92 1.83 -7.06
CA GLY A 33 -17.49 1.38 -8.33
C GLY A 33 -18.53 0.26 -8.19
N PHE A 34 -18.59 -0.45 -7.06
CA PHE A 34 -19.67 -1.40 -6.78
C PHE A 34 -20.96 -0.73 -6.30
N PHE A 35 -20.86 0.43 -5.64
CA PHE A 35 -22.01 1.13 -5.06
C PHE A 35 -22.51 2.29 -5.93
N LEU A 36 -21.63 2.93 -6.71
CA LEU A 36 -21.95 4.06 -7.56
C LEU A 36 -21.42 3.88 -8.99
N PRO A 37 -22.19 4.32 -9.99
CA PRO A 37 -21.71 4.46 -11.37
C PRO A 37 -20.49 5.38 -11.47
N GLU A 38 -19.63 5.13 -12.44
CA GLU A 38 -18.37 5.89 -12.60
C GLU A 38 -18.55 7.33 -13.06
N ASP A 39 -19.69 7.62 -13.67
CA ASP A 39 -20.14 8.93 -14.14
C ASP A 39 -20.94 9.72 -13.08
N SER A 40 -21.05 9.18 -11.85
CA SER A 40 -21.76 9.85 -10.77
C SER A 40 -21.19 11.24 -10.48
N SER A 41 -22.09 12.22 -10.29
CA SER A 41 -21.73 13.60 -9.91
C SER A 41 -21.24 13.73 -8.46
N PHE A 42 -21.30 12.64 -7.69
CA PHE A 42 -20.88 12.61 -6.29
C PHE A 42 -19.40 12.93 -6.14
N PHE A 43 -19.09 13.83 -5.20
CA PHE A 43 -17.74 14.36 -4.98
C PHE A 43 -16.68 13.26 -4.80
N PHE A 44 -16.94 12.29 -3.91
CA PHE A 44 -15.97 11.22 -3.64
C PHE A 44 -15.73 10.35 -4.86
N MET A 45 -16.77 10.04 -5.63
CA MET A 45 -16.64 9.26 -6.86
C MET A 45 -15.74 9.99 -7.87
N ARG A 46 -15.99 11.28 -8.10
CA ARG A 46 -15.16 12.11 -8.99
C ARG A 46 -13.71 12.17 -8.52
N PHE A 47 -13.47 12.31 -7.22
CA PHE A 47 -12.11 12.31 -6.66
C PHE A 47 -11.38 11.00 -6.94
N PHE A 48 -12.02 9.85 -6.67
CA PHE A 48 -11.42 8.55 -6.94
C PHE A 48 -11.16 8.34 -8.44
N VAL A 49 -12.11 8.68 -9.31
CA VAL A 49 -11.96 8.59 -10.77
C VAL A 49 -10.80 9.45 -11.26
N LEU A 50 -10.74 10.72 -10.86
CA LEU A 50 -9.69 11.65 -11.28
C LEU A 50 -8.30 11.24 -10.78
N SER A 51 -8.22 10.75 -9.54
CA SER A 51 -6.94 10.38 -8.94
C SER A 51 -6.41 9.06 -9.51
N THR A 52 -7.28 8.10 -9.82
CA THR A 52 -6.88 6.77 -10.28
C THR A 52 -6.76 6.65 -11.80
N ASN A 53 -7.57 7.36 -12.59
CA ASN A 53 -7.56 7.22 -14.05
C ASN A 53 -6.19 7.43 -14.72
N PRO A 54 -5.38 8.44 -14.35
CA PRO A 54 -4.04 8.60 -14.93
C PRO A 54 -3.16 7.38 -14.68
N LEU A 55 -3.24 6.81 -13.47
CA LEU A 55 -2.50 5.61 -13.09
C LEU A 55 -3.01 4.38 -13.85
N LEU A 56 -4.32 4.19 -13.95
CA LEU A 56 -4.90 3.06 -14.68
C LEU A 56 -4.55 3.10 -16.17
N ARG A 57 -4.49 4.29 -16.78
CA ARG A 57 -4.04 4.46 -18.17
C ARG A 57 -2.58 4.07 -18.35
N PHE A 58 -1.72 4.35 -17.37
CA PHE A 58 -0.34 3.92 -17.39
C PHE A 58 -0.21 2.39 -17.31
N PHE A 59 -1.05 1.73 -16.51
CA PHE A 59 -1.09 0.28 -16.38
C PHE A 59 -1.92 -0.43 -17.47
N ALA A 60 -2.57 0.30 -18.38
CA ALA A 60 -3.42 -0.26 -19.44
C ALA A 60 -2.76 -1.38 -20.26
N PRO A 61 -1.46 -1.32 -20.62
CA PRO A 61 -0.78 -2.41 -21.33
C PRO A 61 -0.59 -3.69 -20.50
N LEU A 62 -0.58 -3.59 -19.17
CA LEU A 62 -0.42 -4.70 -18.25
C LEU A 62 -1.76 -5.36 -17.89
N THR A 63 -2.87 -4.64 -18.02
CA THR A 63 -4.21 -5.17 -17.77
C THR A 63 -4.68 -6.11 -18.86
N PRO A 64 -5.07 -7.36 -18.53
CA PRO A 64 -5.65 -8.27 -19.51
C PRO A 64 -7.07 -7.84 -19.90
N GLY A 65 -7.42 -7.97 -21.18
CA GLY A 65 -8.71 -7.54 -21.72
C GLY A 65 -9.94 -8.35 -21.27
N PHE A 66 -9.75 -9.48 -20.59
CA PHE A 66 -10.87 -10.28 -20.04
C PHE A 66 -11.36 -9.77 -18.68
N LEU A 67 -10.61 -8.88 -18.03
CA LEU A 67 -11.02 -8.33 -16.73
C LEU A 67 -12.23 -7.43 -16.89
N LEU A 68 -13.17 -7.56 -15.96
CA LEU A 68 -14.28 -6.62 -15.85
C LEU A 68 -13.73 -5.22 -15.56
N PRO A 69 -14.25 -4.15 -16.20
CA PRO A 69 -13.76 -2.80 -16.00
C PRO A 69 -13.73 -2.36 -14.53
N ALA A 70 -14.73 -2.76 -13.74
CA ALA A 70 -14.81 -2.47 -12.31
C ALA A 70 -13.67 -3.10 -11.48
N LEU A 71 -13.06 -4.21 -11.95
CA LEU A 71 -11.98 -4.92 -11.27
C LEU A 71 -10.59 -4.47 -11.71
N ILE A 72 -10.48 -3.66 -12.76
CA ILE A 72 -9.19 -3.12 -13.24
C ILE A 72 -8.42 -2.39 -12.14
N PRO A 73 -9.02 -1.50 -11.32
CA PRO A 73 -8.28 -0.80 -10.28
C PRO A 73 -7.76 -1.75 -9.20
N LEU A 74 -8.52 -2.79 -8.86
CA LEU A 74 -8.10 -3.82 -7.92
C LEU A 74 -6.93 -4.65 -8.46
N TYR A 75 -6.95 -4.98 -9.75
CA TYR A 75 -5.84 -5.66 -10.42
C TYR A 75 -4.55 -4.82 -10.37
N VAL A 76 -4.65 -3.51 -10.62
CA VAL A 76 -3.51 -2.60 -10.50
C VAL A 76 -3.04 -2.48 -9.04
N ALA A 77 -3.96 -2.42 -8.07
CA ALA A 77 -3.65 -2.38 -6.65
C ALA A 77 -2.82 -3.59 -6.20
N TRP A 78 -3.12 -4.76 -6.76
CA TRP A 78 -2.36 -5.98 -6.48
C TRP A 78 -0.87 -5.86 -6.84
N PHE A 79 -0.49 -5.14 -7.90
CA PHE A 79 0.93 -4.90 -8.18
C PHE A 79 1.62 -4.06 -7.10
N PHE A 80 0.93 -3.06 -6.55
CA PHE A 80 1.45 -2.29 -5.42
C PHE A 80 1.57 -3.14 -4.16
N TYR A 81 0.64 -4.07 -3.94
CA TYR A 81 0.76 -5.08 -2.89
C TYR A 81 1.99 -5.97 -3.11
N MET A 82 2.19 -6.50 -4.32
CA MET A 82 3.36 -7.31 -4.66
C MET A 82 4.68 -6.55 -4.50
N LEU A 83 4.70 -5.28 -4.92
CA LEU A 83 5.84 -4.39 -4.75
C LEU A 83 6.20 -4.26 -3.26
N ARG A 84 5.20 -4.00 -2.42
CA ARG A 84 5.39 -3.78 -0.98
C ARG A 84 5.85 -5.02 -0.24
N PHE A 85 5.10 -6.11 -0.36
CA PHE A 85 5.29 -7.27 0.51
C PHE A 85 6.26 -8.32 -0.04
N TYR A 86 6.57 -8.27 -1.34
CA TYR A 86 7.42 -9.29 -1.97
C TYR A 86 8.63 -8.69 -2.67
N LEU A 87 8.48 -7.64 -3.49
CA LEU A 87 9.60 -7.10 -4.25
C LEU A 87 10.59 -6.33 -3.37
N MET A 88 10.11 -5.38 -2.56
CA MET A 88 10.98 -4.58 -1.70
C MET A 88 11.74 -5.43 -0.66
N PRO A 89 11.11 -6.34 0.10
CA PRO A 89 11.82 -7.20 1.04
C PRO A 89 12.85 -8.09 0.35
N TRP A 90 12.53 -8.58 -0.84
CA TRP A 90 13.44 -9.40 -1.64
C TRP A 90 14.66 -8.62 -2.14
N VAL A 91 14.47 -7.39 -2.68
CA VAL A 91 15.56 -6.54 -3.18
C VAL A 91 16.47 -6.05 -2.05
N LEU A 92 15.89 -5.73 -0.90
CA LEU A 92 16.60 -5.14 0.23
C LEU A 92 17.06 -6.17 1.27
N GLY A 93 16.75 -7.45 1.06
CA GLY A 93 17.24 -8.56 1.87
C GLY A 93 16.63 -8.70 3.26
N TYR A 94 15.43 -8.14 3.51
CA TYR A 94 14.72 -8.30 4.78
C TYR A 94 13.50 -9.22 4.66
N THR A 95 13.11 -9.86 5.77
CA THR A 95 11.96 -10.79 5.78
C THR A 95 10.64 -10.02 5.86
N VAL A 96 9.56 -10.63 5.34
CA VAL A 96 8.19 -10.05 5.34
C VAL A 96 7.74 -9.64 6.74
N MET A 97 8.10 -10.43 7.76
CA MET A 97 7.82 -10.08 9.16
C MET A 97 8.58 -8.83 9.60
N GLY A 98 9.79 -8.58 9.11
CA GLY A 98 10.56 -7.37 9.40
C GLY A 98 9.91 -6.07 8.89
N MET A 99 9.00 -6.15 7.92
CA MET A 99 8.26 -4.99 7.41
C MET A 99 6.99 -4.68 8.22
N LEU A 100 6.37 -5.73 8.80
CA LEU A 100 5.21 -5.59 9.69
C LEU A 100 5.62 -5.36 11.15
N SER A 101 6.81 -5.82 11.56
CA SER A 101 7.42 -5.52 12.84
C SER A 101 8.33 -4.30 12.69
N PHE A 102 7.76 -3.12 12.51
CA PHE A 102 8.57 -1.91 12.43
C PHE A 102 9.46 -1.76 13.68
N PRO A 103 10.71 -1.29 13.53
CA PRO A 103 11.55 -0.91 14.66
C PRO A 103 10.84 0.13 15.55
N LEU A 104 10.10 1.06 14.94
CA LEU A 104 9.31 2.07 15.65
C LEU A 104 8.17 1.46 16.48
N GLU A 105 7.46 0.45 15.97
CA GLU A 105 6.45 -0.25 16.79
C GLU A 105 7.11 -1.06 17.90
N SER A 106 8.27 -1.66 17.67
CA SER A 106 9.03 -2.35 18.72
C SER A 106 9.61 -1.37 19.76
N GLU A 107 9.98 -0.15 19.36
CA GLU A 107 10.44 0.93 20.25
C GLU A 107 9.28 1.55 21.03
N ILE A 108 8.15 1.81 20.38
CA ILE A 108 6.92 2.31 21.03
C ILE A 108 6.36 1.24 21.95
N ALA A 109 6.31 -0.04 21.53
CA ALA A 109 5.92 -1.15 22.39
C ALA A 109 6.91 -1.31 23.54
N GLY A 110 8.21 -1.15 23.31
CA GLY A 110 9.23 -1.16 24.36
C GLY A 110 9.11 0.01 25.33
N LEU A 111 8.78 1.22 24.84
CA LEU A 111 8.50 2.40 25.65
C LEU A 111 7.22 2.23 26.47
N ILE A 112 6.14 1.76 25.83
CA ILE A 112 4.86 1.46 26.48
C ILE A 112 5.05 0.36 27.53
N TYR A 113 5.82 -0.69 27.21
CA TYR A 113 6.15 -1.76 28.14
C TYR A 113 6.90 -1.22 29.35
N ARG A 114 7.98 -0.44 29.16
CA ARG A 114 8.69 0.22 30.28
C ARG A 114 7.81 1.19 31.08
N ALA A 115 6.84 1.84 30.45
CA ALA A 115 5.93 2.76 31.12
C ALA A 115 4.81 2.04 31.91
N LEU A 116 4.38 0.86 31.46
CA LEU A 116 3.26 0.10 32.05
C LEU A 116 3.71 -1.01 33.01
N SER A 117 4.94 -1.52 32.89
CA SER A 117 5.58 -2.42 33.87
C SER A 117 6.76 -1.71 34.54
N PRO A 118 6.49 -0.77 35.48
CA PRO A 118 7.53 -0.21 36.32
C PRO A 118 7.90 -1.25 37.39
N GLU A 119 8.94 -2.03 37.12
CA GLU A 119 9.73 -2.69 38.15
C GLU A 119 10.98 -1.84 38.41
#